data_AF-A0A2M8CVB0-F1
#
_entry.id   AF-A0A2M8CVB0-F1
#
_cell.length_a   1.000
_cell.length_b   1.000
_cell.length_c   1.000
_cell.angle_alpha   90.00
_cell.angle_beta   90.00
_cell.angle_gamma   90.00
#
_symmetry.space_group_name_H-M   'P 1'
#
loop_
_entity.id
_entity.type
_entity.pdbx_description
1 polymer ?
#
loop_
_entity_poly.entity_id
_entity_poly.type
_entity_poly.pdbx_seq_one_letter_code
_entity_poly.pdbx_strand_id
1 'polypeptide(L)'
;MRARMALVQARQNVELREIALKNKPAAMLEASPKGTVPVLVLPDGTVLEESLEIMNWALSRHDPDGWLKADPVESAFLIQRNDGVFKQALDRYKYPDRLPEADSATARHICEDILKDLERR
;
A
#
# COMPACT_ATOMS: atom_id res chain seq x y z
N MET A 1 4.76 -0.69 -2.40
CA MET A 1 4.97 0.13 -3.61
C MET A 1 3.81 1.10 -3.94
N ARG A 2 2.60 0.89 -3.41
CA ARG A 2 1.40 1.70 -3.68
C ARG A 2 1.58 3.23 -3.60
N ALA A 3 2.12 3.77 -2.50
CA ALA A 3 2.29 5.23 -2.32
C ALA A 3 3.17 5.88 -3.40
N ARG A 4 4.29 5.25 -3.78
CA ARG A 4 5.19 5.78 -4.81
C ARG A 4 4.50 5.87 -6.17
N MET A 5 3.64 4.90 -6.49
CA MET A 5 2.87 4.91 -7.74
C MET A 5 1.94 6.13 -7.82
N ALA A 6 1.21 6.43 -6.74
CA ALA A 6 0.34 7.61 -6.72
C ALA A 6 1.12 8.93 -6.76
N LEU A 7 2.28 9.03 -6.09
CA LEU A 7 3.13 10.21 -6.17
C LEU A 7 3.60 10.49 -7.61
N VAL A 8 3.99 9.43 -8.34
CA VAL A 8 4.40 9.53 -9.74
C VAL A 8 3.23 9.91 -10.64
N GLN A 9 2.09 9.23 -10.52
CA GLN A 9 0.90 9.55 -11.31
C GLN A 9 0.50 11.01 -11.10
N ALA A 10 0.46 11.45 -9.83
CA ALA A 10 0.06 12.78 -9.46
C ALA A 10 1.13 13.85 -9.77
N ARG A 11 2.29 13.44 -10.30
CA ARG A 11 3.44 14.31 -10.60
C ARG A 11 3.89 15.14 -9.39
N GLN A 12 3.80 14.57 -8.19
CA GLN A 12 4.26 15.23 -6.97
C GLN A 12 5.79 15.14 -6.87
N ASN A 13 6.45 16.28 -6.78
CA ASN A 13 7.89 16.32 -6.56
C ASN A 13 8.19 16.05 -5.09
N VAL A 14 8.97 15.00 -4.81
CA VAL A 14 9.34 14.58 -3.46
C VAL A 14 10.81 14.16 -3.44
N GLU A 15 11.47 14.35 -2.30
CA GLU A 15 12.76 13.73 -2.05
C GLU A 15 12.54 12.29 -1.57
N LEU A 16 13.09 11.32 -2.30
CA LEU A 16 13.02 9.91 -1.91
C LEU A 16 14.22 9.54 -1.04
N ARG A 17 13.95 9.11 0.18
CA ARG A 17 14.97 8.63 1.12
C ARG A 17 14.82 7.13 1.32
N GLU A 18 15.85 6.37 0.96
CA GLU A 18 15.87 4.92 1.17
C GLU A 18 16.18 4.60 2.62
N ILE A 19 15.42 3.67 3.20
CA ILE A 19 15.55 3.28 4.61
C ILE A 19 15.92 1.80 4.70
N ALA A 20 17.03 1.51 5.39
CA ALA A 20 17.33 0.15 5.82
C ALA A 20 16.42 -0.22 7.00
N LEU A 21 15.42 -1.09 6.78
CA LEU A 21 14.42 -1.42 7.82
C LEU A 21 15.00 -2.08 9.08
N LYS A 22 16.19 -2.70 8.99
CA LYS A 22 16.92 -3.26 10.12
C LYS A 22 17.62 -2.19 10.98
N ASN A 23 17.90 -1.03 10.40
CA ASN A 23 18.60 0.08 11.05
C ASN A 23 17.90 1.40 10.69
N LYS A 24 16.75 1.63 11.31
CA LYS A 24 15.89 2.78 11.01
C LYS A 24 16.56 4.07 11.52
N PRO A 25 16.73 5.10 10.69
CA PRO A 25 17.31 6.38 11.12
C PRO A 25 16.48 7.07 12.21
N ALA A 26 17.16 7.78 13.12
CA ALA A 26 16.50 8.56 14.18
C ALA A 26 15.46 9.55 13.61
N ALA A 27 15.83 10.30 12.56
CA ALA A 27 14.91 11.25 11.91
C ALA A 27 13.62 10.60 11.37
N MET A 28 13.67 9.32 10.93
CA MET A 28 12.45 8.59 10.54
C MET A 28 11.58 8.28 11.76
N LEU A 29 12.19 7.84 12.86
CA LEU A 29 11.46 7.47 14.08
C LEU A 29 10.90 8.71 14.80
N GLU A 30 11.59 9.84 14.71
CA GLU A 30 11.09 11.14 15.18
C GLU A 30 9.87 11.59 14.38
N ALA A 31 9.90 11.43 13.05
CA ALA A 31 8.75 11.74 12.19
C ALA A 31 7.58 10.75 12.37
N SER A 32 7.89 9.45 12.50
CA SER A 32 6.92 8.36 12.61
C SER A 32 7.41 7.34 13.66
N PRO A 33 6.94 7.46 14.91
CA PRO A 33 7.27 6.51 15.97
C PRO A 33 6.81 5.08 15.64
N LYS A 34 5.83 4.92 14.74
CA LYS A 34 5.38 3.63 14.20
C LYS A 34 6.52 2.87 13.53
N GLY A 35 7.48 3.59 12.93
CA GLY A 35 8.68 3.02 12.34
C GLY A 35 8.38 2.09 11.15
N THR A 36 7.26 2.26 10.47
CA THR A 36 6.91 1.51 9.25
C THR A 36 6.98 2.43 8.05
N VAL A 37 7.34 1.88 6.88
CA VAL A 37 7.28 2.62 5.61
C VAL A 37 5.99 2.27 4.87
N PRO A 38 5.46 3.19 4.04
CA PRO A 38 5.97 4.54 3.73
C PRO A 38 5.66 5.58 4.82
N VAL A 39 6.44 6.67 4.84
CA VAL A 39 6.18 7.90 5.62
C VAL A 39 6.39 9.09 4.67
N LEU A 40 5.47 10.05 4.69
CA LEU A 40 5.60 11.31 3.96
C LEU A 40 5.52 12.48 4.95
N VAL A 41 6.55 13.32 4.96
CA VAL A 41 6.59 14.55 5.76
C VAL A 41 6.33 15.72 4.81
N LEU A 42 5.32 16.52 5.13
CA LEU A 42 4.94 17.71 4.37
C LEU A 42 5.70 18.95 4.85
N PRO A 43 5.82 20.01 4.03
CA PRO A 43 6.56 21.22 4.40
C PRO A 43 6.03 21.95 5.65
N ASP A 44 4.76 21.75 6.00
CA ASP A 44 4.11 22.31 7.19
C ASP A 44 4.30 21.46 8.46
N GLY A 45 5.06 20.35 8.35
CA GLY A 45 5.31 19.42 9.45
C GLY A 45 4.27 18.32 9.61
N THR A 46 3.20 18.31 8.80
CA THR A 46 2.24 17.20 8.78
C THR A 46 2.92 15.91 8.34
N VAL A 47 2.64 14.80 9.02
CA VAL A 47 3.18 13.47 8.69
C VAL A 47 2.04 12.54 8.28
N LEU A 48 2.17 11.92 7.11
CA LEU A 48 1.29 10.86 6.63
C LEU A 48 2.01 9.52 6.75
N GLU A 49 1.42 8.57 7.47
CA GLU A 49 2.05 7.29 7.83
C GLU A 49 1.42 6.08 7.12
N GLU A 50 0.30 6.29 6.42
CA GLU A 50 -0.39 5.23 5.69
C GLU A 50 -0.27 5.38 4.19
N SER A 51 0.00 4.25 3.52
CA SER A 51 0.19 4.26 2.07
C SER A 51 -1.05 4.71 1.29
N LEU A 52 -2.27 4.42 1.77
CA LEU A 52 -3.52 4.85 1.14
C LEU A 52 -3.77 6.34 1.37
N GLU A 53 -3.46 6.83 2.56
CA GLU A 53 -3.54 8.26 2.90
C GLU A 53 -2.61 9.09 2.00
N ILE A 54 -1.36 8.64 1.83
CA ILE A 54 -0.40 9.29 0.91
C ILE A 54 -0.92 9.28 -0.54
N MET A 55 -1.58 8.21 -0.98
CA MET A 55 -2.19 8.20 -2.33
C MET A 55 -3.27 9.26 -2.45
N ASN A 56 -4.21 9.32 -1.50
CA ASN A 56 -5.31 10.27 -1.52
C ASN A 56 -4.79 11.71 -1.46
N TRP A 57 -3.79 11.97 -0.62
CA TRP A 57 -3.09 13.25 -0.59
C TRP A 57 -2.48 13.59 -1.95
N ALA A 58 -1.74 12.67 -2.58
CA ALA A 58 -1.08 12.94 -3.84
C ALA A 58 -2.10 13.23 -4.96
N LEU A 59 -3.08 12.33 -5.14
CA LEU A 59 -4.08 12.39 -6.20
C LEU A 59 -5.04 13.57 -6.03
N SER A 60 -5.41 13.94 -4.80
CA SER A 60 -6.27 15.13 -4.57
C SER A 60 -5.64 16.43 -5.06
N ARG A 61 -4.31 16.49 -5.19
CA ARG A 61 -3.58 17.68 -5.66
C ARG A 61 -3.50 17.73 -7.18
N HIS A 62 -3.36 16.58 -7.82
CA HIS A 62 -3.28 16.46 -9.26
C HIS A 62 -3.53 15.00 -9.66
N ASP A 63 -4.58 14.75 -10.44
CA ASP A 63 -4.99 13.41 -10.88
C ASP A 63 -5.25 13.41 -12.40
N PRO A 64 -4.18 13.42 -13.22
CA PRO A 64 -4.30 13.56 -14.67
C PRO A 64 -5.14 12.45 -15.33
N ASP A 65 -5.10 11.24 -14.79
CA ASP A 65 -5.83 10.10 -15.33
C ASP A 65 -7.18 9.84 -14.62
N GLY A 66 -7.55 10.66 -13.64
CA GLY A 66 -8.84 10.59 -12.97
C GLY A 66 -9.07 9.34 -12.12
N TRP A 67 -8.05 8.81 -11.45
CA TRP A 67 -8.16 7.65 -10.56
C TRP A 67 -9.19 7.85 -9.45
N LEU A 68 -9.34 9.07 -8.93
CA LEU A 68 -10.33 9.40 -7.91
C LEU A 68 -11.76 9.54 -8.47
N LYS A 69 -11.94 9.48 -9.79
CA LYS A 69 -13.28 9.52 -10.44
C LYS A 69 -13.98 8.16 -10.48
N ALA A 70 -13.27 7.09 -10.11
CA ALA A 70 -13.88 5.77 -9.97
C ALA A 70 -14.97 5.78 -8.90
N ASP A 71 -15.91 4.84 -8.96
CA ASP A 71 -16.95 4.69 -7.95
C ASP A 71 -16.28 4.50 -6.56
N PRO A 72 -16.56 5.38 -5.58
CA PRO A 72 -15.88 5.35 -4.29
C PRO A 72 -16.24 4.12 -3.44
N VAL A 73 -17.44 3.58 -3.59
CA VAL A 73 -17.90 2.39 -2.87
C VAL A 73 -17.20 1.16 -3.43
N GLU A 74 -17.18 1.02 -4.76
CA GLU A 74 -16.50 -0.08 -5.43
C GLU A 74 -14.98 -0.01 -5.19
N SER A 75 -14.39 1.18 -5.29
CA SER A 75 -12.95 1.39 -5.02
C SER A 75 -12.59 0.99 -3.59
N ALA A 76 -13.39 1.41 -2.60
CA ALA A 76 -13.18 1.05 -1.20
C ALA A 76 -13.29 -0.47 -0.98
N PHE A 77 -14.29 -1.12 -1.60
CA PHE A 77 -14.46 -2.56 -1.55
C PHE A 77 -13.24 -3.31 -2.13
N LEU A 78 -12.79 -2.93 -3.32
CA LEU A 78 -11.64 -3.56 -3.98
C LEU A 78 -10.34 -3.36 -3.19
N ILE A 79 -10.12 -2.16 -2.65
CA ILE A 79 -8.95 -1.86 -1.81
C ILE A 79 -8.98 -2.69 -0.53
N GLN A 80 -10.12 -2.76 0.16
CA GLN A 80 -10.26 -3.55 1.38
C GLN A 80 -10.03 -5.03 1.12
N ARG A 81 -10.60 -5.56 0.03
CA ARG A 81 -10.42 -6.96 -0.38
C ARG A 81 -8.95 -7.27 -0.70
N ASN A 82 -8.26 -6.37 -1.39
CA ASN A 82 -6.83 -6.48 -1.67
C ASN A 82 -5.98 -6.45 -0.40
N ASP A 83 -6.16 -5.43 0.45
CA ASP A 83 -5.33 -5.20 1.64
C ASP A 83 -5.62 -6.20 2.76
N GLY A 84 -6.83 -6.79 2.77
CA GLY A 84 -7.25 -7.83 3.69
C GLY A 84 -6.94 -9.24 3.17
N VAL A 85 -7.99 -9.94 2.74
CA VAL A 85 -7.95 -11.40 2.47
C VAL A 85 -6.90 -11.75 1.43
N PHE A 86 -6.82 -10.98 0.32
CA PHE A 86 -5.88 -11.28 -0.74
C PHE A 86 -4.43 -11.16 -0.27
N LYS A 87 -4.05 -10.03 0.35
CA LYS A 87 -2.68 -9.82 0.82
C LYS A 87 -2.26 -10.84 1.88
N GLN A 88 -3.15 -11.17 2.82
CA GLN A 88 -2.86 -12.18 3.84
C GLN A 88 -2.63 -13.57 3.23
N ALA A 89 -3.44 -13.96 2.25
CA ALA A 89 -3.26 -15.22 1.52
C ALA A 89 -1.99 -15.19 0.67
N LEU A 90 -1.71 -14.08 -0.01
CA LEU A 90 -0.51 -13.92 -0.83
C LEU A 90 0.76 -14.00 0.02
N ASP A 91 0.79 -13.37 1.20
CA ASP A 91 1.97 -13.41 2.09
C ASP A 91 2.21 -14.82 2.64
N ARG A 92 1.15 -15.59 2.95
CA ARG A 92 1.25 -17.02 3.33
C ARG A 92 1.80 -17.88 2.21
N TYR A 93 1.30 -17.69 1.00
CA TYR A 93 1.74 -18.42 -0.18
C TYR A 93 3.19 -18.08 -0.56
N LYS A 94 3.56 -16.80 -0.52
CA LYS A 94 4.86 -16.28 -0.97
C LYS A 94 6.01 -16.56 0.01
N TYR A 95 5.71 -16.63 1.31
CA TYR A 95 6.73 -16.79 2.35
C TYR A 95 6.41 -17.98 3.27
N PRO A 96 6.36 -19.22 2.76
CA PRO A 96 5.98 -20.40 3.54
C PRO A 96 6.91 -20.61 4.74
N ASP A 97 8.21 -20.33 4.60
CA ASP A 97 9.20 -20.48 5.67
C ASP A 97 8.94 -19.55 6.88
N ARG A 98 8.21 -18.44 6.68
CA ARG A 98 7.86 -17.50 7.77
C ARG A 98 6.59 -17.89 8.48
N LEU A 99 5.78 -18.78 7.90
CA LEU A 99 4.48 -19.21 8.38
C LEU A 99 4.36 -20.73 8.21
N PRO A 100 5.15 -21.53 8.96
CA PRO A 100 5.25 -22.98 8.72
C PRO A 100 3.95 -23.74 8.92
N GLU A 101 3.04 -23.19 9.74
CA GLU A 101 1.73 -23.77 10.04
C GLU A 101 0.65 -23.37 9.01
N ALA A 102 0.97 -22.49 8.05
CA ALA A 102 0.02 -22.05 7.04
C ALA A 102 0.02 -23.01 5.84
N ASP A 103 -1.16 -23.52 5.48
CA ASP A 103 -1.34 -24.27 4.25
C ASP A 103 -1.20 -23.36 3.02
N SER A 104 -0.03 -23.45 2.40
CA SER A 104 0.34 -22.70 1.19
C SER A 104 -0.59 -23.01 0.00
N ALA A 105 -1.10 -24.24 -0.12
CA ALA A 105 -2.00 -24.62 -1.21
C ALA A 105 -3.37 -23.96 -1.05
N THR A 106 -3.93 -23.97 0.17
CA THR A 106 -5.16 -23.22 0.46
C THR A 106 -4.98 -21.71 0.24
N ALA A 107 -3.87 -21.14 0.70
CA ALA A 107 -3.58 -19.72 0.50
C ALA A 107 -3.50 -19.33 -0.99
N ARG A 108 -2.90 -20.20 -1.82
CA ARG A 108 -2.87 -20.02 -3.27
C ARG A 108 -4.27 -20.04 -3.89
N HIS A 109 -5.12 -21.02 -3.53
CA HIS A 109 -6.49 -21.09 -4.05
C HIS A 109 -7.30 -19.83 -3.71
N ILE A 110 -7.18 -19.31 -2.49
CA ILE A 110 -7.83 -18.04 -2.11
C ILE A 110 -7.39 -16.89 -3.02
N CYS A 111 -6.09 -16.80 -3.34
CA CYS A 111 -5.60 -15.79 -4.27
C CYS A 111 -6.20 -15.96 -5.67
N GLU A 112 -6.22 -17.20 -6.19
CA GLU A 112 -6.75 -17.51 -7.52
C GLU A 112 -8.24 -17.17 -7.63
N ASP A 113 -9.04 -17.50 -6.62
CA ASP A 113 -10.47 -17.20 -6.64
C ASP A 113 -10.75 -15.70 -6.64
N ILE A 114 -9.92 -14.93 -5.91
CA ILE A 114 -10.00 -13.47 -5.94
C ILE A 114 -9.65 -12.91 -7.32
N LEU A 115 -8.59 -13.41 -7.95
CA LEU A 115 -8.19 -12.98 -9.29
C LEU A 115 -9.22 -13.36 -10.36
N LYS A 116 -9.79 -14.58 -10.30
CA LYS A 116 -10.86 -15.03 -11.21
C LYS A 116 -12.13 -14.20 -11.05
N ASP A 117 -12.43 -13.70 -9.86
CA ASP A 117 -13.54 -12.75 -9.67
C ASP A 117 -13.25 -11.41 -10.35
N LEU A 118 -12.02 -10.88 -10.23
CA LEU A 118 -11.64 -9.61 -10.86
C LEU A 118 -11.65 -9.69 -12.39
N GLU A 119 -11.21 -10.81 -12.98
CA GLU A 119 -11.21 -11.02 -14.45
C GLU A 119 -12.63 -11.06 -15.05
N ARG A 120 -13.65 -11.33 -14.23
CA ARG A 120 -15.05 -11.42 -14.66
C ARG A 120 -15.81 -10.09 -14.55
N ARG A 121 -15.16 -9.03 -14.05
CA ARG A 121 -15.74 -7.68 -13.92
C ARG A 121 -15.45 -6.88 -15.18
#